data_AF-A0A833LIM2-F1
#
_entry.id   AF-A0A833LIM2-F1
#
_cell.length_a   1.000
_cell.length_b   1.000
_cell.length_c   1.000
_cell.angle_alpha   90.00
_cell.angle_beta   90.00
_cell.angle_gamma   90.00
#
_symmetry.space_group_name_H-M   'P 1'
#
loop_
_entity.id
_entity.type
_entity.pdbx_description
1 polymer ?
#
loop_
_entity_poly.entity_id
_entity_poly.type
_entity_poly.pdbx_seq_one_letter_code
_entity_poly.pdbx_strand_id
1 'polypeptide(L)'
;MAASLDLVDNSWTAVEKRLEARGILPVRERPPVPPPATSAAAPAVPGVALDDGRTVSERERSLYLDLLINILTNTIYRDPGIQPKATDRYRPELRARGGDWPAVAHTMVGVQRLQNVRDLVQAALDENIPGDFIETGVWRGGCCILMRGVLAANGVSDRKVYVADSFAGLPPPNPELYPDDKGLDLHLFEQLAIPLEEVQDNFARYGLLDDQVVFVKGLFK
;
A
#
# COMPACT_ATOMS: atom_id res chain seq x y z
N MET A 1 -0.95 35.69 20.00
CA MET A 1 -1.44 34.56 20.81
C MET A 1 -1.83 33.46 19.85
N ALA A 2 -1.13 32.34 19.91
CA ALA A 2 -1.35 31.18 19.06
C ALA A 2 -2.58 30.39 19.52
N ALA A 3 -3.43 29.96 18.60
CA ALA A 3 -4.39 28.89 18.84
C ALA A 3 -3.73 27.58 18.40
N SER A 4 -3.59 26.62 19.32
CA SER A 4 -3.12 25.28 19.01
C SER A 4 -4.16 24.57 18.14
N LEU A 5 -3.72 24.03 17.01
CA LEU A 5 -4.44 23.00 16.28
C LEU A 5 -4.19 21.70 17.04
N ASP A 6 -5.18 21.26 17.82
CA ASP A 6 -5.11 19.96 18.48
C ASP A 6 -5.06 18.87 17.41
N LEU A 7 -3.92 18.18 17.36
CA LEU A 7 -3.70 16.99 16.57
C LEU A 7 -4.65 15.91 17.09
N VAL A 8 -5.60 15.50 16.25
CA VAL A 8 -6.47 14.36 16.52
C VAL A 8 -5.57 13.13 16.66
N ASP A 9 -5.55 12.53 17.87
CA ASP A 9 -4.91 11.24 18.11
C ASP A 9 -5.51 10.20 17.17
N ASN A 10 -4.68 9.72 16.25
CA ASN A 10 -4.99 8.73 15.22
C ASN A 10 -4.36 7.38 15.55
N SER A 11 -3.94 7.15 16.80
CA SER A 11 -3.59 5.81 17.25
C SER A 11 -4.76 4.85 17.00
N TRP A 12 -4.43 3.61 16.65
CA TRP A 12 -5.43 2.56 16.42
C TRP A 12 -6.39 2.42 17.62
N THR A 13 -5.88 2.57 18.84
CA THR A 13 -6.65 2.57 20.09
C THR A 13 -7.67 3.72 20.15
N ALA A 14 -7.34 4.91 19.64
CA ALA A 14 -8.24 6.05 19.61
C ALA A 14 -9.32 5.92 18.51
N VAL A 15 -8.98 5.27 17.39
CA VAL A 15 -9.93 4.94 16.32
C VAL A 15 -10.92 3.87 16.78
N GLU A 16 -10.43 2.79 17.41
CA GLU A 16 -11.27 1.72 17.97
C GLU A 16 -12.31 2.26 18.96
N LYS A 17 -11.90 3.09 19.92
CA LYS A 17 -12.83 3.71 20.89
C LYS A 17 -13.93 4.54 20.22
N ARG A 18 -13.61 5.22 19.12
CA ARG A 18 -14.61 6.03 18.37
C ARG A 18 -15.58 5.15 17.58
N LEU A 19 -15.14 4.00 17.09
CA LEU A 19 -15.97 3.04 16.36
C LEU A 19 -16.86 2.22 17.31
N GLU A 20 -16.34 1.84 18.48
CA GLU A 20 -17.11 1.21 19.57
C GLU A 20 -18.20 2.13 20.11
N ALA A 21 -17.88 3.41 20.38
CA ALA A 21 -18.85 4.41 20.83
C ALA A 21 -20.00 4.67 19.82
N ARG A 22 -19.78 4.30 18.55
CA ARG A 22 -20.78 4.39 17.47
C ARG A 22 -21.53 3.09 17.21
N GLY A 23 -21.24 2.02 17.98
CA GLY A 23 -21.90 0.72 17.85
C GLY A 23 -21.56 -0.04 16.56
N ILE A 24 -20.43 0.29 15.91
CA ILE A 24 -20.06 -0.24 14.59
C ILE A 24 -19.34 -1.61 14.70
N LEU A 25 -18.72 -1.92 15.85
CA LEU A 25 -18.05 -3.21 16.09
C LEU A 25 -18.90 -4.11 17.01
N PRO A 26 -19.25 -5.34 16.60
CA PRO A 26 -19.83 -6.31 17.53
C PRO A 26 -18.74 -6.79 18.50
N VAL A 27 -19.02 -6.71 19.81
CA VAL A 27 -18.16 -7.28 20.85
C VAL A 27 -18.11 -8.79 20.66
N ARG A 28 -17.06 -9.29 20.03
CA ARG A 28 -16.62 -10.69 20.15
C ARG A 28 -15.34 -10.69 20.97
N GLU A 29 -15.28 -11.56 21.97
CA GLU A 29 -14.05 -11.80 22.72
C GLU A 29 -12.95 -12.17 21.74
N ARG A 30 -11.95 -11.28 21.64
CA ARG A 30 -10.76 -11.51 20.82
C ARG A 30 -10.01 -12.69 21.46
N PRO A 31 -9.51 -13.67 20.68
CA PRO A 31 -8.47 -14.54 21.21
C PRO A 31 -7.34 -13.66 21.75
N PRO A 32 -6.71 -14.03 22.89
CA PRO A 32 -5.68 -13.21 23.49
C PRO A 32 -4.60 -12.91 22.44
N VAL A 33 -4.31 -11.62 22.26
CA VAL A 33 -3.13 -11.20 21.49
C VAL A 33 -1.95 -11.87 22.20
N PRO A 34 -1.16 -12.72 21.51
CA PRO A 34 0.01 -13.30 22.13
C PRO A 34 0.86 -12.16 22.70
N PRO A 35 1.44 -12.32 23.90
CA PRO A 35 2.29 -11.29 24.47
C PRO A 35 3.33 -10.89 23.41
N PRO A 36 3.70 -9.60 23.30
CA PRO A 36 4.78 -9.19 22.42
C PRO A 36 5.95 -10.12 22.70
N ALA A 37 6.46 -10.77 21.64
CA ALA A 37 7.65 -11.59 21.77
C ALA A 37 8.67 -10.74 22.52
N THR A 38 9.22 -11.27 23.62
CA THR A 38 10.26 -10.58 24.37
C THR A 38 11.32 -10.17 23.37
N SER A 39 11.47 -8.86 23.18
CA SER A 39 12.42 -8.24 22.26
C SER A 39 13.85 -8.55 22.73
N ALA A 40 14.31 -9.77 22.43
CA ALA A 40 15.66 -9.90 21.92
C ALA A 40 15.63 -9.21 20.54
N ALA A 41 16.56 -8.30 20.27
CA ALA A 41 16.74 -7.76 18.93
C ALA A 41 16.80 -8.96 17.99
N ALA A 42 15.80 -9.11 17.12
CA ALA A 42 15.84 -10.10 16.09
C ALA A 42 17.15 -9.88 15.32
N PRO A 43 17.91 -10.93 15.01
CA PRO A 43 19.11 -10.76 14.21
C PRO A 43 18.69 -10.03 12.94
N ALA A 44 19.37 -8.92 12.62
CA ALA A 44 19.15 -8.20 11.38
C ALA A 44 19.08 -9.22 10.24
N VAL A 45 18.07 -9.12 9.38
CA VAL A 45 17.96 -9.98 8.20
C VAL A 45 19.33 -9.96 7.51
N PRO A 46 20.04 -11.10 7.43
CA PRO A 46 21.36 -11.14 6.85
C PRO A 46 21.32 -10.48 5.47
N GLY A 47 22.27 -9.59 5.19
CA GLY A 47 22.32 -8.92 3.88
C GLY A 47 22.22 -9.94 2.76
N VAL A 48 21.38 -9.66 1.76
CA VAL A 48 21.14 -10.59 0.64
C VAL A 48 22.49 -10.88 -0.02
N ALA A 49 22.92 -12.14 0.04
CA ALA A 49 24.11 -12.59 -0.64
C ALA A 49 23.81 -12.67 -2.14
N LEU A 50 24.61 -11.98 -2.94
CA LEU A 50 24.59 -12.05 -4.39
C LEU A 50 25.43 -13.25 -4.86
N ASP A 51 25.16 -13.75 -6.06
CA ASP A 51 25.83 -14.93 -6.64
C ASP A 51 27.35 -14.76 -6.77
N ASP A 52 27.85 -13.53 -6.75
CA ASP A 52 29.29 -13.20 -6.80
C ASP A 52 29.93 -12.99 -5.42
N GLY A 53 29.22 -13.34 -4.35
CA GLY A 53 29.72 -13.28 -2.97
C GLY A 53 29.63 -11.91 -2.31
N ARG A 54 29.08 -10.89 -3.00
CA ARG A 54 28.77 -9.59 -2.39
C ARG A 54 27.52 -9.69 -1.50
N THR A 55 27.41 -8.82 -0.52
CA THR A 55 26.19 -8.65 0.29
C THR A 55 25.58 -7.29 0.05
N VAL A 56 24.25 -7.23 -0.02
CA VAL A 56 23.51 -5.97 -0.10
C VAL A 56 23.51 -5.31 1.28
N SER A 57 24.03 -4.10 1.39
CA SER A 57 24.00 -3.30 2.60
C SER A 57 22.62 -2.68 2.86
N GLU A 58 22.35 -2.33 4.11
CA GLU A 58 21.14 -1.59 4.50
C GLU A 58 21.00 -0.26 3.74
N ARG A 59 22.12 0.40 3.44
CA ARG A 59 22.15 1.64 2.65
C ARG A 59 21.73 1.39 1.21
N GLU A 60 22.24 0.35 0.56
CA GLU A 60 21.87 0.01 -0.83
C GLU A 60 20.40 -0.37 -0.93
N ARG A 61 19.91 -1.19 0.01
CA ARG A 61 18.48 -1.51 0.12
C ARG A 61 17.63 -0.24 0.29
N SER A 62 18.06 0.67 1.17
CA SER A 62 17.34 1.93 1.39
C SER A 62 17.31 2.81 0.15
N LEU A 63 18.44 2.96 -0.56
CA LEU A 63 18.50 3.71 -1.82
C LEU A 63 17.56 3.14 -2.89
N TYR A 64 17.52 1.81 -3.02
CA TYR A 64 16.60 1.14 -3.93
C TYR A 64 15.14 1.41 -3.57
N LEU A 65 14.76 1.21 -2.31
CA LEU A 65 13.37 1.38 -1.86
C LEU A 65 12.92 2.85 -1.89
N ASP A 66 13.80 3.79 -1.58
CA ASP A 66 13.52 5.23 -1.71
C ASP A 66 13.28 5.62 -3.17
N LEU A 67 14.13 5.13 -4.08
CA LEU A 67 13.95 5.35 -5.52
C LEU A 67 12.66 4.71 -6.02
N LEU A 68 12.33 3.49 -5.58
CA LEU A 68 11.12 2.79 -5.96
C LEU A 68 9.87 3.58 -5.54
N ILE A 69 9.83 4.09 -4.30
CA ILE A 69 8.75 4.98 -3.82
C ILE A 69 8.61 6.21 -4.72
N ASN A 70 9.74 6.86 -5.06
CA ASN A 70 9.74 8.06 -5.90
C ASN A 70 9.27 7.80 -7.34
N ILE A 71 9.62 6.65 -7.93
CA ILE A 71 9.16 6.25 -9.26
C ILE A 71 7.66 5.88 -9.22
N LEU A 72 7.23 5.08 -8.25
CA LEU A 72 5.84 4.63 -8.13
C LEU A 72 4.86 5.78 -7.93
N THR A 73 5.27 6.80 -7.17
CA THR A 73 4.53 8.06 -6.98
C THR A 73 4.85 9.11 -8.03
N ASN A 74 5.76 8.80 -8.95
CA ASN A 74 6.23 9.65 -10.02
C ASN A 74 6.60 11.08 -9.58
N THR A 75 7.21 11.23 -8.40
CA THR A 75 7.74 12.52 -7.91
C THR A 75 8.95 12.98 -8.73
N ILE A 76 9.55 12.05 -9.49
CA ILE A 76 10.65 12.28 -10.42
C ILE A 76 10.17 13.06 -11.64
N TYR A 77 9.16 12.56 -12.36
CA TYR A 77 8.69 13.17 -13.60
C TYR A 77 7.46 14.07 -13.44
N ARG A 78 6.81 14.04 -12.26
CA ARG A 78 5.83 15.03 -11.82
C ARG A 78 4.62 15.13 -12.74
N ASP A 79 3.95 14.00 -12.97
CA ASP A 79 2.69 13.97 -13.69
C ASP A 79 1.56 14.71 -12.93
N PRO A 80 0.62 15.35 -13.65
CA PRO A 80 -0.49 16.07 -13.04
C PRO A 80 -1.54 15.13 -12.45
N GLY A 81 -2.47 15.69 -11.66
CA GLY A 81 -3.65 14.97 -11.18
C GLY A 81 -4.76 14.92 -12.25
N ILE A 82 -5.57 13.86 -12.25
CA ILE A 82 -6.68 13.63 -13.20
C ILE A 82 -8.06 13.49 -12.55
N GLN A 83 -8.16 13.68 -11.23
CA GLN A 83 -9.45 13.66 -10.54
C GLN A 83 -10.35 14.84 -10.97
N PRO A 84 -11.67 14.76 -10.76
CA PRO A 84 -12.56 15.89 -11.04
C PRO A 84 -12.08 17.18 -10.36
N LYS A 85 -12.04 18.28 -11.11
CA LYS A 85 -11.51 19.60 -10.68
C LYS A 85 -10.00 19.64 -10.41
N ALA A 86 -9.23 18.63 -10.83
CA ALA A 86 -7.78 18.72 -10.81
C ALA A 86 -7.28 19.85 -11.72
N THR A 87 -6.11 20.38 -11.35
CA THR A 87 -5.35 21.28 -12.22
C THR A 87 -4.43 20.45 -13.11
N ASP A 88 -4.10 20.96 -14.30
CA ASP A 88 -3.15 20.42 -15.27
C ASP A 88 -1.68 20.42 -14.82
N ARG A 89 -1.42 20.59 -13.52
CA ARG A 89 -0.08 20.68 -12.93
C ARG A 89 0.10 19.75 -11.75
N TYR A 90 1.34 19.26 -11.60
CA TYR A 90 1.78 18.54 -10.41
C TYR A 90 1.77 19.41 -9.16
N ARG A 91 1.37 18.82 -8.04
CA ARG A 91 1.30 19.46 -6.73
C ARG A 91 2.01 18.59 -5.68
N PRO A 92 3.23 18.94 -5.24
CA PRO A 92 4.03 18.09 -4.35
C PRO A 92 3.32 17.81 -3.02
N GLU A 93 2.60 18.79 -2.48
CA GLU A 93 1.84 18.67 -1.23
C GLU A 93 0.69 17.67 -1.33
N LEU A 94 0.07 17.56 -2.51
CA LEU A 94 -0.97 16.56 -2.76
C LEU A 94 -0.32 15.20 -2.98
N ARG A 95 0.72 15.10 -3.81
CA ARG A 95 1.41 13.83 -4.07
C ARG A 95 2.02 13.22 -2.81
N ALA A 96 2.58 14.04 -1.93
CA ALA A 96 3.19 13.58 -0.68
C ALA A 96 2.19 12.81 0.20
N ARG A 97 0.94 13.29 0.29
CA ARG A 97 -0.14 12.67 1.09
C ARG A 97 -1.11 11.78 0.30
N GLY A 98 -0.93 11.69 -1.02
CA GLY A 98 -1.85 11.03 -1.96
C GLY A 98 -3.23 11.69 -2.02
N GLY A 99 -3.23 13.03 -2.12
CA GLY A 99 -4.43 13.85 -2.28
C GLY A 99 -4.82 14.10 -3.73
N ASP A 100 -4.23 13.37 -4.69
CA ASP A 100 -4.49 13.44 -6.11
C ASP A 100 -4.54 12.06 -6.78
N TRP A 101 -5.14 11.97 -7.96
CA TRP A 101 -5.12 10.79 -8.82
C TRP A 101 -4.08 11.04 -9.91
N PRO A 102 -2.90 10.42 -9.89
CA PRO A 102 -1.86 10.74 -10.85
C PRO A 102 -2.21 10.30 -12.28
N ALA A 103 -1.91 11.14 -13.27
CA ALA A 103 -2.14 10.83 -14.68
C ALA A 103 -1.41 9.57 -15.16
N VAL A 104 -0.19 9.36 -14.67
CA VAL A 104 0.77 8.34 -15.14
C VAL A 104 1.27 7.46 -13.99
N ALA A 105 1.47 8.01 -12.79
CA ALA A 105 2.06 7.25 -11.67
C ALA A 105 1.30 5.94 -11.38
N HIS A 106 2.00 4.92 -10.90
CA HIS A 106 1.43 3.59 -10.67
C HIS A 106 0.74 3.43 -9.30
N THR A 107 0.77 4.45 -8.45
CA THR A 107 -0.08 4.51 -7.24
C THR A 107 -0.56 5.93 -6.93
N MET A 108 -1.76 6.04 -6.37
CA MET A 108 -2.36 7.29 -5.91
C MET A 108 -2.27 7.48 -4.38
N VAL A 109 -1.70 6.52 -3.64
CA VAL A 109 -1.64 6.62 -2.17
C VAL A 109 -0.63 7.67 -1.68
N GLY A 110 0.30 8.08 -2.56
CA GLY A 110 1.30 9.08 -2.25
C GLY A 110 2.47 8.57 -1.40
N VAL A 111 3.45 9.45 -1.20
CA VAL A 111 4.75 9.10 -0.60
C VAL A 111 4.62 8.59 0.84
N GLN A 112 3.86 9.29 1.68
CA GLN A 112 3.74 8.97 3.11
C GLN A 112 3.10 7.61 3.35
N ARG A 113 2.07 7.26 2.58
CA ARG A 113 1.40 5.95 2.70
C ARG A 113 2.27 4.83 2.12
N LEU A 114 3.05 5.08 1.06
CA LEU A 114 4.03 4.09 0.59
C LEU A 114 5.16 3.86 1.61
N GLN A 115 5.64 4.91 2.28
CA GLN A 115 6.61 4.76 3.38
C GLN A 115 6.04 3.87 4.48
N ASN A 116 4.79 4.12 4.88
CA ASN A 116 4.10 3.25 5.83
C ASN A 116 4.01 1.78 5.36
N VAL A 117 3.67 1.53 4.09
CA VAL A 117 3.66 0.17 3.52
C VAL A 117 5.05 -0.47 3.61
N ARG A 118 6.10 0.24 3.21
CA ARG A 118 7.49 -0.25 3.33
C ARG A 118 7.82 -0.62 4.78
N ASP A 119 7.53 0.26 5.72
CA ASP A 119 7.87 0.07 7.13
C ASP A 119 7.13 -1.13 7.72
N LEU A 120 5.83 -1.29 7.40
CA LEU A 120 5.03 -2.42 7.87
C LEU A 120 5.50 -3.75 7.27
N VAL A 121 5.87 -3.78 6.00
CA VAL A 121 6.42 -4.99 5.37
C VAL A 121 7.77 -5.32 6.01
N GLN A 122 8.66 -4.34 6.17
CA GLN A 122 9.96 -4.56 6.79
C GLN A 122 9.83 -5.04 8.25
N ALA A 123 8.95 -4.43 9.04
CA ALA A 123 8.69 -4.86 10.41
C ALA A 123 8.19 -6.31 10.47
N ALA A 124 7.27 -6.71 9.59
CA ALA A 124 6.80 -8.09 9.54
C ALA A 124 7.93 -9.09 9.22
N LEU A 125 8.91 -8.70 8.38
CA LEU A 125 10.10 -9.50 8.11
C LEU A 125 11.04 -9.56 9.31
N ASP A 126 11.39 -8.41 9.89
CA ASP A 126 12.32 -8.29 11.01
C ASP A 126 11.80 -9.03 12.25
N GLU A 127 10.50 -8.91 12.54
CA GLU A 127 9.84 -9.56 13.66
C GLU A 127 9.45 -11.03 13.37
N ASN A 128 9.77 -11.55 12.18
CA ASN A 128 9.42 -12.90 11.74
C ASN A 128 7.92 -13.21 11.86
N ILE A 129 7.05 -12.22 11.61
CA ILE A 129 5.60 -12.40 11.61
C ILE A 129 5.24 -13.28 10.39
N PRO A 130 4.61 -14.45 10.57
CA PRO A 130 4.35 -15.36 9.45
C PRO A 130 3.23 -14.83 8.53
N GLY A 131 3.27 -15.24 7.26
CA GLY A 131 2.21 -14.97 6.29
C GLY A 131 2.65 -14.14 5.08
N ASP A 132 1.72 -14.04 4.14
CA ASP A 132 1.85 -13.30 2.88
C ASP A 132 1.33 -11.87 3.01
N PHE A 133 1.53 -11.07 1.96
CA PHE A 133 1.04 -9.69 1.86
C PHE A 133 -0.12 -9.59 0.86
N ILE A 134 -1.07 -8.69 1.11
CA ILE A 134 -2.22 -8.49 0.22
C ILE A 134 -2.64 -7.01 0.19
N GLU A 135 -3.07 -6.55 -0.98
CA GLU A 135 -3.84 -5.31 -1.15
C GLU A 135 -5.18 -5.65 -1.83
N THR A 136 -6.27 -5.08 -1.31
CA THR A 136 -7.65 -5.28 -1.82
C THR A 136 -8.16 -3.99 -2.44
N GLY A 137 -7.95 -3.82 -3.74
CA GLY A 137 -8.12 -2.57 -4.46
C GLY A 137 -6.77 -1.96 -4.77
N VAL A 138 -6.20 -2.33 -5.90
CA VAL A 138 -4.79 -2.10 -6.25
C VAL A 138 -4.60 -1.01 -7.30
N TRP A 139 -5.66 -0.65 -8.04
CA TRP A 139 -5.59 0.29 -9.17
C TRP A 139 -4.48 -0.12 -10.15
N ARG A 140 -3.45 0.72 -10.35
CA ARG A 140 -2.30 0.43 -11.21
C ARG A 140 -1.24 -0.47 -10.57
N GLY A 141 -1.44 -0.91 -9.33
CA GLY A 141 -0.65 -1.94 -8.63
C GLY A 141 0.54 -1.43 -7.81
N GLY A 142 0.74 -0.11 -7.70
CA GLY A 142 2.00 0.43 -7.18
C GLY A 142 2.33 0.08 -5.73
N CYS A 143 1.35 -0.07 -4.83
CA CYS A 143 1.64 -0.51 -3.46
C CYS A 143 2.09 -1.98 -3.44
N CYS A 144 1.42 -2.85 -4.21
CA CYS A 144 1.84 -4.24 -4.35
C CYS A 144 3.23 -4.38 -5.00
N ILE A 145 3.56 -3.55 -5.98
CA ILE A 145 4.92 -3.48 -6.56
C ILE A 145 5.94 -3.11 -5.48
N LEU A 146 5.62 -2.15 -4.59
CA LEU A 146 6.48 -1.82 -3.46
C LEU A 146 6.64 -2.99 -2.50
N MET A 147 5.55 -3.67 -2.11
CA MET A 147 5.60 -4.85 -1.24
C MET A 147 6.54 -5.92 -1.84
N ARG A 148 6.38 -6.21 -3.14
CA ARG A 148 7.25 -7.15 -3.86
C ARG A 148 8.70 -6.66 -3.89
N GLY A 149 8.94 -5.37 -4.11
CA GLY A 149 10.27 -4.77 -4.05
C GLY A 149 10.95 -4.91 -2.69
N VAL A 150 10.21 -4.75 -1.59
CA VAL A 150 10.73 -4.98 -0.22
C VAL A 150 11.13 -6.43 -0.01
N LEU A 151 10.34 -7.41 -0.48
CA LEU A 151 10.72 -8.82 -0.44
C LEU A 151 12.00 -9.10 -1.23
N ALA A 152 12.10 -8.56 -2.45
CA ALA A 152 13.27 -8.73 -3.32
C ALA A 152 14.54 -8.16 -2.69
N ALA A 153 14.44 -6.94 -2.14
CA ALA A 153 15.58 -6.26 -1.54
C ALA A 153 16.05 -6.90 -0.21
N ASN A 154 15.24 -7.77 0.38
CA ASN A 154 15.58 -8.59 1.54
C ASN A 154 15.83 -10.07 1.19
N GLY A 155 15.80 -10.45 -0.10
CA GLY A 155 16.09 -11.82 -0.54
C GLY A 155 15.02 -12.84 -0.09
N VAL A 156 13.83 -12.36 0.25
CA VAL A 156 12.73 -13.19 0.76
C VAL A 156 12.02 -13.85 -0.42
N SER A 157 12.07 -15.18 -0.48
CA SER A 157 11.53 -16.00 -1.58
C SER A 157 10.36 -16.91 -1.17
N ASP A 158 10.04 -16.98 0.12
CA ASP A 158 9.04 -17.88 0.70
C ASP A 158 7.69 -17.18 1.04
N ARG A 159 7.52 -15.93 0.62
CA ARG A 159 6.30 -15.13 0.82
C ARG A 159 5.77 -14.60 -0.49
N LYS A 160 4.45 -14.40 -0.56
CA LYS A 160 3.75 -13.91 -1.75
C LYS A 160 3.14 -12.53 -1.52
N VAL A 161 2.88 -11.83 -2.62
CA VAL A 161 2.09 -10.60 -2.69
C VAL A 161 0.84 -10.89 -3.51
N TYR A 162 -0.32 -10.83 -2.85
CA TYR A 162 -1.63 -10.98 -3.48
C TYR A 162 -2.13 -9.63 -3.96
N VAL A 163 -2.40 -9.57 -5.26
CA VAL A 163 -2.85 -8.39 -6.00
C VAL A 163 -4.33 -8.60 -6.29
N ALA A 164 -5.19 -8.22 -5.35
CA ALA A 164 -6.61 -8.50 -5.40
C ALA A 164 -7.41 -7.27 -5.85
N ASP A 165 -8.10 -7.37 -6.98
CA ASP A 165 -8.89 -6.28 -7.57
C ASP A 165 -9.96 -6.84 -8.52
N SER A 166 -10.96 -6.03 -8.84
CA SER A 166 -11.89 -6.34 -9.93
C SER A 166 -11.18 -6.29 -11.29
N PHE A 167 -10.14 -5.44 -11.42
CA PHE A 167 -9.49 -5.05 -12.66
C PHE A 167 -10.49 -4.48 -13.68
N ALA A 168 -11.57 -3.89 -13.18
CA ALA A 168 -12.70 -3.37 -13.95
C ALA A 168 -13.34 -2.14 -13.28
N GLY A 169 -12.68 -1.55 -12.27
CA GLY A 169 -13.19 -0.41 -11.51
C GLY A 169 -14.12 -0.82 -10.38
N LEU A 170 -14.84 0.15 -9.81
CA LEU A 170 -15.72 -0.06 -8.68
C LEU A 170 -17.12 -0.52 -9.12
N PRO A 171 -17.82 -1.36 -8.34
CA PRO A 171 -19.23 -1.64 -8.57
C PRO A 171 -20.08 -0.40 -8.25
N PRO A 172 -21.30 -0.28 -8.81
CA PRO A 172 -22.27 0.71 -8.33
C PRO A 172 -22.51 0.55 -6.82
N PRO A 173 -22.74 1.66 -6.08
CA PRO A 173 -23.01 1.57 -4.65
C PRO A 173 -24.27 0.73 -4.40
N ASN A 174 -24.31 0.03 -3.27
CA ASN A 174 -25.49 -0.70 -2.81
C ASN A 174 -25.99 -0.09 -1.48
N PRO A 175 -26.81 0.97 -1.51
CA PRO A 175 -27.27 1.66 -0.30
C PRO A 175 -28.18 0.82 0.61
N GLU A 176 -28.75 -0.29 0.09
CA GLU A 176 -29.56 -1.20 0.92
C GLU A 176 -28.69 -1.97 1.91
N LEU A 177 -27.50 -2.40 1.47
CA LEU A 177 -26.53 -3.10 2.32
C LEU A 177 -25.51 -2.16 2.97
N TYR A 178 -25.12 -1.09 2.27
CA TYR A 178 -24.08 -0.14 2.67
C TYR A 178 -24.59 1.31 2.52
N PRO A 179 -25.40 1.81 3.46
CA PRO A 179 -26.01 3.13 3.36
C PRO A 179 -25.01 4.29 3.26
N ASP A 180 -23.82 4.13 3.84
CA ASP A 180 -22.75 5.15 3.83
C ASP A 180 -22.11 5.34 2.45
N ASP A 181 -22.24 4.36 1.54
CA ASP A 181 -21.73 4.45 0.16
C ASP A 181 -22.66 5.25 -0.76
N LYS A 182 -23.81 5.69 -0.26
CA LYS A 182 -24.81 6.41 -1.05
C LYS A 182 -24.22 7.69 -1.64
N GLY A 183 -24.26 7.81 -2.97
CA GLY A 183 -23.75 8.97 -3.71
C GLY A 183 -22.25 8.94 -3.95
N LEU A 184 -21.54 7.87 -3.56
CA LEU A 184 -20.18 7.61 -4.00
C LEU A 184 -20.20 6.96 -5.39
N ASP A 185 -20.45 7.78 -6.42
CA ASP A 185 -20.57 7.33 -7.81
C ASP A 185 -19.20 7.05 -8.46
N LEU A 186 -18.29 6.42 -7.71
CA LEU A 186 -16.91 6.16 -8.13
C LEU A 186 -16.83 5.19 -9.32
N HIS A 187 -17.84 4.34 -9.49
CA HIS A 187 -18.01 3.43 -10.63
C HIS A 187 -18.10 4.14 -11.98
N LEU A 188 -18.38 5.45 -12.00
CA LEU A 188 -18.46 6.25 -13.23
C LEU A 188 -17.10 6.74 -13.73
N PHE A 189 -16.03 6.60 -12.94
CA PHE A 189 -14.70 7.05 -13.33
C PHE A 189 -13.90 5.91 -13.98
N GLU A 190 -13.83 5.92 -15.31
CA GLU A 190 -13.04 4.96 -16.10
C GLU A 190 -11.57 4.93 -15.69
N GLN A 191 -11.02 6.04 -15.16
CA GLN A 191 -9.66 6.13 -14.65
C GLN A 191 -9.35 5.19 -13.48
N LEU A 192 -10.39 4.67 -12.82
CA LEU A 192 -10.28 3.70 -11.73
C LEU A 192 -10.38 2.25 -12.22
N ALA A 193 -10.72 2.02 -13.49
CA ALA A 193 -10.83 0.71 -14.10
C ALA A 193 -9.55 0.35 -14.85
N ILE A 194 -8.59 -0.26 -14.15
CA ILE A 194 -7.31 -0.69 -14.72
C ILE A 194 -7.38 -2.19 -15.06
N PRO A 195 -7.20 -2.59 -16.33
CA PRO A 195 -7.20 -4.00 -16.71
C PRO A 195 -6.04 -4.79 -16.09
N LEU A 196 -6.25 -6.10 -15.88
CA LEU A 196 -5.26 -6.98 -15.27
C LEU A 196 -3.93 -6.99 -16.03
N GLU A 197 -4.01 -7.01 -17.36
CA GLU A 197 -2.86 -6.99 -18.25
C GLU A 197 -2.00 -5.72 -18.08
N GLU A 198 -2.63 -4.58 -17.79
CA GLU A 198 -1.91 -3.32 -17.53
C GLU A 198 -1.19 -3.39 -16.18
N VAL A 199 -1.84 -3.96 -15.15
CA VAL A 199 -1.21 -4.15 -13.84
C VAL A 199 -0.03 -5.12 -13.97
N GLN A 200 -0.17 -6.24 -14.69
CA GLN A 200 0.91 -7.18 -14.97
C GLN A 200 2.09 -6.51 -15.70
N ASP A 201 1.81 -5.73 -16.75
CA ASP A 201 2.84 -4.97 -17.47
C ASP A 201 3.55 -3.97 -16.54
N ASN A 202 2.81 -3.30 -15.65
CA ASN A 202 3.41 -2.41 -14.66
C ASN A 202 4.41 -3.17 -13.77
N PHE A 203 4.07 -4.34 -13.23
CA PHE A 203 5.05 -5.17 -12.48
C PHE A 203 6.27 -5.56 -13.34
N ALA A 204 6.05 -5.96 -14.59
CA ALA A 204 7.11 -6.38 -15.50
C ALA A 204 8.13 -5.27 -15.77
N ARG A 205 7.68 -4.01 -15.87
CA ARG A 205 8.57 -2.83 -16.06
C ARG A 205 9.57 -2.63 -14.91
N TYR A 206 9.28 -3.12 -13.71
CA TYR A 206 10.19 -3.08 -12.57
C TYR A 206 11.05 -4.34 -12.44
N GLY A 207 10.85 -5.34 -13.30
CA GLY A 207 11.46 -6.66 -13.15
C GLY A 207 10.95 -7.42 -11.92
N LEU A 208 9.72 -7.14 -11.49
CA LEU A 208 9.12 -7.69 -10.26
C LEU A 208 7.88 -8.55 -10.53
N LEU A 209 7.65 -8.95 -11.79
CA LEU A 209 6.61 -9.93 -12.14
C LEU A 209 7.21 -11.34 -12.10
N ASP A 210 6.91 -12.10 -11.06
CA ASP A 210 7.38 -13.46 -10.84
C ASP A 210 6.36 -14.30 -10.06
N ASP A 211 6.74 -15.54 -9.73
CA ASP A 211 5.89 -16.52 -9.03
C ASP A 211 5.50 -16.11 -7.59
N GLN A 212 6.12 -15.06 -7.02
CA GLN A 212 5.73 -14.49 -5.73
C GLN A 212 4.57 -13.48 -5.88
N VAL A 213 4.16 -13.11 -7.10
CA VAL A 213 3.03 -12.21 -7.35
C VAL A 213 1.80 -13.01 -7.79
N VAL A 214 0.73 -12.95 -6.99
CA VAL A 214 -0.51 -13.71 -7.25
C VAL A 214 -1.67 -12.75 -7.50
N PHE A 215 -2.23 -12.78 -8.70
CA PHE A 215 -3.37 -11.94 -9.06
C PHE A 215 -4.68 -12.63 -8.70
N VAL A 216 -5.54 -11.92 -7.97
CA VAL A 216 -6.87 -12.39 -7.57
C VAL A 216 -7.92 -11.48 -8.21
N LYS A 217 -8.42 -11.90 -9.38
CA LYS A 217 -9.40 -11.14 -10.16
C LYS A 217 -10.83 -11.39 -9.68
N GLY A 218 -11.50 -10.33 -9.29
CA GLY A 218 -12.93 -10.34 -8.95
C GLY A 218 -13.33 -9.27 -7.95
N LEU A 219 -14.63 -9.05 -7.81
CA LEU A 219 -15.17 -8.24 -6.72
C LEU A 219 -15.01 -8.97 -5.38
N PHE A 220 -14.69 -8.23 -4.33
CA PHE A 220 -14.77 -8.72 -2.95
C PHE A 220 -16.25 -8.83 -2.56
N LYS A 221 -16.62 -9.90 -1.86
CA LYS A 221 -18.00 -10.19 -1.44
C LYS A 221 -18.03 -10.60 0.01
#